data_AF-A0A7S2NXA7-F1
#
_entry.id   AF-A0A7S2NXA7-F1
#
_cell.length_a   1.000
_cell.length_b   1.000
_cell.length_c   1.000
_cell.angle_alpha   90.00
_cell.angle_beta   90.00
_cell.angle_gamma   90.00
#
_symmetry.space_group_name_H-M   'P 1'
#
loop_
_entity.id
_entity.type
_entity.pdbx_description
1 polymer ?
#
loop_
_entity_poly.entity_id
_entity_poly.type
_entity_poly.pdbx_seq_one_letter_code
_entity_poly.pdbx_strand_id
1 'polypeptide(L)'
;ITSVDELGRGIGNISGLTRLSLSLQGEGITSVDELGRGIGKISGLTSLDLAVGDTGITSVDELGRGIGNISGLTRLSLSLQGEGITSVDELGRGIGKISGLTSLDLAVGDTGITSVDEL
;
A
#
# COMPACT_ATOMS: atom_id res chain seq x y z
N ILE A 1 -8.28 -15.58 4.25
CA ILE A 1 -9.09 -14.48 3.68
C ILE A 1 -8.80 -14.50 2.19
N THR A 2 -9.81 -14.55 1.32
CA THR A 2 -9.59 -14.61 -0.14
C THR A 2 -9.68 -13.24 -0.82
N SER A 3 -10.14 -12.21 -0.11
CA SER A 3 -10.24 -10.84 -0.60
C SER A 3 -10.21 -9.86 0.57
N VAL A 4 -9.58 -8.72 0.36
CA VAL A 4 -9.52 -7.61 1.32
C VAL A 4 -10.37 -6.42 0.87
N ASP A 5 -11.29 -6.63 -0.08
CA ASP A 5 -12.03 -5.54 -0.71
C ASP A 5 -13.00 -4.83 0.24
N GLU A 6 -13.68 -5.59 1.09
CA GLU A 6 -14.58 -5.01 2.10
C GLU A 6 -13.80 -4.22 3.15
N LEU A 7 -12.60 -4.69 3.51
CA LEU A 7 -11.70 -3.98 4.41
C LEU A 7 -11.25 -2.65 3.78
N GLY A 8 -10.81 -2.68 2.53
CA GLY A 8 -10.42 -1.47 1.79
C GLY A 8 -11.55 -0.44 1.72
N ARG A 9 -12.74 -0.87 1.29
CA ARG A 9 -13.94 -0.02 1.23
C ARG A 9 -14.33 0.52 2.62
N GLY A 10 -14.25 -0.30 3.65
CA GLY A 10 -14.58 0.07 5.03
C GLY A 10 -13.62 1.13 5.58
N ILE A 11 -12.31 0.92 5.46
CA ILE A 11 -11.28 1.84 5.94
C ILE A 11 -11.40 3.22 5.27
N GLY A 12 -11.67 3.25 3.96
CA GLY A 12 -11.82 4.51 3.23
C GLY A 12 -13.01 5.39 3.67
N ASN A 13 -13.93 4.85 4.46
CA ASN A 13 -15.07 5.58 5.03
C ASN A 13 -14.85 6.04 6.48
N ILE A 14 -13.70 5.72 7.10
CA ILE A 14 -13.42 6.11 8.48
C ILE A 14 -12.99 7.58 8.52
N SER A 15 -13.87 8.44 9.00
CA SER A 15 -13.58 9.86 9.18
C SER A 15 -12.65 10.11 10.37
N GLY A 16 -11.72 11.06 10.23
CA GLY A 16 -10.82 11.46 11.30
C GLY A 16 -9.69 10.48 11.62
N LEU A 17 -9.51 9.41 10.84
CA LEU A 17 -8.40 8.48 11.03
C LEU A 17 -7.07 9.17 10.68
N THR A 18 -6.18 9.27 11.67
CA THR A 18 -4.86 9.92 11.50
C THR A 18 -3.70 8.95 11.44
N ARG A 19 -3.89 7.71 11.89
CA ARG A 19 -2.91 6.63 11.86
C ARG A 19 -3.59 5.33 11.48
N LEU A 20 -2.97 4.57 10.59
CA LEU A 20 -3.39 3.24 10.19
C LEU A 20 -2.18 2.31 10.33
N SER A 21 -2.36 1.24 11.09
CA SER A 21 -1.43 0.11 11.13
C SER A 21 -2.21 -1.14 10.75
N LEU A 22 -1.74 -1.85 9.72
CA LEU A 22 -2.42 -3.01 9.18
C LEU A 22 -1.40 -4.06 8.75
N SER A 23 -1.61 -5.31 9.17
CA SER A 23 -0.82 -6.46 8.74
C SER A 23 -1.74 -7.51 8.12
N LEU A 24 -1.59 -7.74 6.83
CA LEU A 24 -2.32 -8.73 6.05
C LEU A 24 -1.31 -9.80 5.61
N GLN A 25 -1.29 -10.91 6.34
CA GLN A 25 -0.41 -12.04 6.06
C GLN A 25 -1.29 -13.27 5.87
N GLY A 26 -1.05 -14.03 4.81
CA GLY A 26 -1.79 -15.26 4.59
C GLY A 26 -1.57 -15.86 3.21
N GLU A 27 -2.46 -16.80 2.91
CA GLU A 27 -2.57 -17.40 1.58
C GLU A 27 -3.97 -17.10 1.04
N GLY A 28 -4.03 -16.60 -0.20
CA GLY A 28 -5.26 -16.43 -0.96
C GLY A 28 -5.72 -14.98 -1.17
N ILE A 29 -4.99 -13.98 -0.69
CA ILE A 29 -5.17 -12.59 -1.13
C ILE A 29 -4.61 -12.48 -2.54
N THR A 30 -5.49 -12.26 -3.52
CA THR A 30 -5.10 -12.15 -4.93
C THR A 30 -4.97 -10.71 -5.42
N SER A 31 -5.48 -9.74 -4.65
CA SER A 31 -5.44 -8.32 -4.98
C SER A 31 -5.48 -7.46 -3.72
N VAL A 32 -4.85 -6.30 -3.81
CA VAL A 32 -4.89 -5.23 -2.80
C VAL A 32 -5.46 -3.93 -3.37
N ASP A 33 -6.15 -3.98 -4.50
CA ASP A 33 -6.59 -2.78 -5.22
C ASP A 33 -7.57 -1.95 -4.42
N GLU A 34 -8.61 -2.59 -3.88
CA GLU A 34 -9.60 -1.91 -3.04
C GLU A 34 -9.01 -1.43 -1.72
N LEU A 35 -7.96 -2.10 -1.21
CA LEU A 35 -7.21 -1.61 -0.06
C LEU A 35 -6.49 -0.30 -0.41
N GLY A 36 -5.80 -0.25 -1.55
CA GLY A 36 -5.17 0.96 -2.08
C GLY A 36 -6.17 2.11 -2.26
N ARG A 37 -7.29 1.85 -2.94
CA ARG A 37 -8.38 2.83 -3.12
C ARG A 37 -8.95 3.30 -1.80
N GLY A 38 -9.11 2.41 -0.82
CA GLY A 38 -9.57 2.72 0.52
C GLY A 38 -8.61 3.65 1.25
N ILE A 39 -7.34 3.28 1.30
CA ILE A 39 -6.27 4.06 1.93
C ILE A 39 -6.17 5.47 1.32
N GLY A 40 -6.25 5.58 -0.01
CA GLY A 40 -6.19 6.86 -0.71
C GLY A 40 -7.36 7.81 -0.43
N LYS A 41 -8.45 7.35 0.21
CA LYS A 41 -9.59 8.21 0.63
C LYS A 41 -9.39 8.83 2.01
N ILE A 42 -8.40 8.39 2.79
CA ILE A 42 -8.21 8.83 4.18
C ILE A 42 -7.45 10.16 4.22
N SER A 43 -8.18 11.27 4.03
CA SER A 43 -7.60 12.62 3.93
C SER A 43 -6.83 13.10 5.17
N GLY A 44 -7.16 12.56 6.35
CA GLY A 44 -6.51 12.91 7.62
C GLY A 44 -5.29 12.07 7.97
N LEU A 45 -4.91 11.09 7.14
CA LEU A 45 -3.88 10.13 7.49
C LEU A 45 -2.49 10.77 7.48
N THR A 46 -1.79 10.69 8.61
CA THR A 46 -0.44 11.25 8.80
C THR A 46 0.64 10.18 8.98
N SER A 47 0.23 8.95 9.30
CA SER A 47 1.09 7.80 9.53
C SER A 47 0.43 6.55 8.96
N LEU A 48 1.15 5.86 8.08
CA LEU A 48 0.75 4.57 7.53
C LEU A 48 1.83 3.55 7.85
N ASP A 49 1.43 2.44 8.45
CA ASP A 49 2.24 1.25 8.64
C ASP A 49 1.49 0.06 8.03
N LEU A 50 2.00 -0.48 6.94
CA LEU A 50 1.32 -1.50 6.16
C LEU A 50 2.27 -2.65 5.85
N ALA A 51 1.91 -3.85 6.32
CA ALA A 51 2.58 -5.08 5.96
C ALA A 51 1.61 -5.97 5.18
N VAL A 52 1.92 -6.26 3.92
CA VAL A 52 1.16 -7.19 3.09
C VAL A 52 2.10 -8.32 2.66
N GLY A 53 1.68 -9.56 2.91
CA GLY A 53 2.41 -10.76 2.52
C GLY A 53 1.45 -11.83 2.02
N ASP A 54 1.47 -12.10 0.72
CA ASP A 54 0.73 -13.20 0.10
C ASP A 54 1.34 -13.53 -1.27
N THR A 55 1.37 -14.81 -1.63
CA THR A 55 1.87 -15.29 -2.92
C THR A 55 0.92 -15.00 -4.09
N GLY A 56 -0.35 -14.71 -3.82
CA GLY A 56 -1.37 -14.47 -4.83
C GLY A 56 -1.37 -13.05 -5.43
N ILE A 57 -0.66 -12.10 -4.82
CA ILE A 57 -0.63 -10.71 -5.26
C ILE A 57 0.32 -10.57 -6.45
N THR A 58 -0.18 -10.03 -7.55
CA THR A 58 0.58 -9.86 -8.80
C THR A 58 0.85 -8.41 -9.17
N SER A 59 0.15 -7.47 -8.53
CA SER A 59 0.30 -6.03 -8.73
C SER A 59 0.02 -5.28 -7.43
N VAL A 60 0.71 -4.15 -7.27
CA VAL A 60 0.54 -3.20 -6.17
C VAL A 60 0.27 -1.78 -6.68
N ASP A 61 -0.17 -1.65 -7.93
CA ASP A 61 -0.31 -0.35 -8.61
C ASP A 61 -1.35 0.55 -7.92
N GLU A 62 -2.53 0.00 -7.66
CA GLU A 62 -3.61 0.73 -6.98
C GLU A 62 -3.25 1.05 -5.53
N LEU A 63 -2.41 0.24 -4.89
CA LEU A 63 -1.83 0.57 -3.59
C LEU A 63 -0.90 1.78 -3.70
N GLY A 64 -0.02 1.81 -4.70
CA GLY A 64 0.85 2.95 -5.01
C GLY A 64 0.07 4.23 -5.28
N ARG A 65 -0.92 4.17 -6.19
CA ARG A 65 -1.81 5.31 -6.50
C ARG A 65 -2.57 5.79 -5.27
N GLY A 66 -3.07 4.86 -4.46
CA GLY A 66 -3.75 5.16 -3.20
C GLY A 66 -2.85 5.91 -2.22
N ILE A 67 -1.65 5.39 -1.97
CA ILE A 67 -0.65 6.02 -1.11
C ILE A 67 -0.30 7.43 -1.60
N GLY A 68 -0.11 7.62 -2.91
CA GLY A 68 0.20 8.92 -3.50
C GLY A 68 -0.92 9.96 -3.40
N ASN A 69 -2.15 9.57 -3.05
CA ASN A 69 -3.27 10.50 -2.82
C ASN A 69 -3.30 11.05 -1.38
N ILE A 70 -2.47 10.54 -0.47
CA ILE A 70 -2.47 10.94 0.94
C ILE A 70 -1.56 12.16 1.14
N SER A 71 -2.09 13.35 0.88
CA SER A 71 -1.32 14.61 0.94
C SER A 71 -0.76 14.94 2.33
N GLY A 72 -1.40 14.45 3.41
CA GLY A 72 -0.99 14.68 4.79
C GLY A 72 0.02 13.67 5.35
N LEU A 73 0.45 12.69 4.56
CA LEU A 73 1.29 11.60 5.06
C LEU A 73 2.71 12.11 5.39
N THR A 74 3.13 11.90 6.64
CA THR A 74 4.46 12.30 7.13
C THR A 74 5.36 11.13 7.45
N ARG A 75 4.77 9.95 7.68
CA ARG A 75 5.47 8.69 7.95
C ARG A 75 4.84 7.56 7.15
N LEU A 76 5.67 6.83 6.43
CA LEU A 76 5.30 5.61 5.72
C LEU A 76 6.24 4.49 6.16
N SER A 77 5.67 3.41 6.65
CA SER A 77 6.29 2.09 6.80
C SER A 77 5.52 1.14 5.89
N LEU A 78 6.21 0.56 4.91
CA LEU A 78 5.60 -0.35 3.95
C LEU A 78 6.46 -1.59 3.77
N SER A 79 5.87 -2.75 4.08
CA SER A 79 6.46 -4.05 3.82
C SER A 79 5.56 -4.82 2.85
N LEU A 80 6.07 -5.15 1.67
CA LEU A 80 5.42 -5.99 0.68
C LEU A 80 6.21 -7.27 0.50
N GLN A 81 5.55 -8.40 0.67
CA GLN A 81 6.11 -9.73 0.45
C GLN A 81 5.23 -10.51 -0.52
N GLY A 82 5.82 -11.12 -1.54
CA GLY A 82 5.10 -11.89 -2.55
C GLY A 82 6.03 -12.73 -3.42
N GLU A 83 5.45 -13.46 -4.37
CA GLU A 83 6.21 -14.19 -5.39
C GLU A 83 5.77 -13.83 -6.82
N GLY A 84 4.81 -12.91 -6.96
CA GLY A 84 4.10 -12.62 -8.21
C GLY A 84 4.09 -11.14 -8.60
N ILE A 85 4.60 -10.24 -7.75
CA ILE A 85 4.66 -8.81 -8.05
C ILE A 85 5.74 -8.59 -9.10
N THR A 86 5.33 -8.16 -10.29
CA THR A 86 6.25 -8.01 -11.44
C THR A 86 6.88 -6.63 -11.55
N SER A 87 6.21 -5.60 -11.01
CA SER A 87 6.67 -4.21 -10.98
C SER A 87 6.17 -3.49 -9.72
N VAL A 88 6.92 -2.49 -9.31
CA VAL A 88 6.64 -1.57 -8.19
C VAL A 88 6.67 -0.10 -8.64
N ASP A 89 6.58 0.14 -9.94
CA ASP A 89 6.79 1.48 -10.50
C ASP A 89 5.70 2.48 -10.06
N GLU A 90 4.43 2.05 -10.06
CA GLU A 90 3.32 2.88 -9.58
C GLU A 90 3.37 3.10 -8.05
N LEU A 91 4.00 2.19 -7.30
CA LEU A 91 4.29 2.40 -5.89
C LEU A 91 5.32 3.51 -5.71
N GLY A 92 6.44 3.45 -6.44
CA GLY A 92 7.47 4.48 -6.45
C GLY A 92 6.94 5.86 -6.85
N ARG A 93 6.21 5.95 -7.98
CA ARG A 93 5.51 7.17 -8.42
C ARG A 93 4.51 7.69 -7.39
N GLY A 94 3.80 6.79 -6.71
CA GLY A 94 2.87 7.13 -5.64
C GLY A 94 3.58 7.81 -4.47
N ILE A 95 4.62 7.15 -3.94
CA ILE A 95 5.43 7.66 -2.84
C ILE A 95 6.09 9.00 -3.22
N GLY A 96 6.61 9.12 -4.45
CA GLY A 96 7.24 10.34 -4.96
C GLY A 96 6.32 11.57 -5.03
N LYS A 97 4.99 11.40 -4.97
CA LYS A 97 4.02 12.51 -4.90
C LYS A 97 3.88 13.10 -3.50
N ILE A 98 4.35 12.42 -2.46
CA ILE A 98 4.12 12.79 -1.06
C ILE A 98 5.22 13.76 -0.60
N SER A 99 5.01 15.04 -0.87
CA SER A 99 5.97 16.10 -0.51
C SER A 99 6.18 16.29 1.00
N GLY A 100 5.24 15.83 1.84
CA GLY A 100 5.29 15.94 3.30
C GLY A 100 5.99 14.79 4.02
N LEU A 101 6.51 13.79 3.28
CA LEU A 101 7.09 12.59 3.89
C LEU A 101 8.42 12.92 4.57
N THR A 102 8.51 12.63 5.86
CA THR A 102 9.70 12.88 6.70
C THR A 102 10.36 11.59 7.18
N SER A 103 9.66 10.47 7.05
CA SER A 103 10.12 9.15 7.42
C SER A 103 9.57 8.15 6.41
N LEU A 104 10.48 7.39 5.80
CA LEU A 104 10.17 6.30 4.89
C LEU A 104 10.93 5.07 5.34
N ASP A 105 10.22 4.00 5.64
CA ASP A 105 10.74 2.64 5.75
C ASP A 105 10.05 1.80 4.69
N LEU A 106 10.83 1.15 3.84
CA LEU A 106 10.35 0.42 2.68
C LEU A 106 11.09 -0.90 2.55
N ALA A 107 10.34 -1.99 2.64
CA ALA A 107 10.80 -3.35 2.40
C ALA A 107 9.93 -3.98 1.32
N VAL A 108 10.51 -4.24 0.15
CA VAL A 108 9.84 -4.99 -0.91
C VAL A 108 10.65 -6.27 -1.14
N GLY A 109 10.08 -7.40 -0.76
CA GLY A 109 10.65 -8.72 -0.98
C GLY A 109 9.74 -9.50 -1.92
N ASP A 110 10.12 -9.62 -3.18
CA ASP A 110 9.42 -10.48 -4.12
C ASP A 110 10.44 -11.04 -5.14
N THR A 111 10.28 -12.31 -5.49
CA THR A 111 11.17 -13.02 -6.42
C THR A 111 10.87 -12.73 -7.90
N GLY A 112 9.71 -12.15 -8.19
CA GLY A 112 9.21 -11.81 -9.53
C GLY A 112 9.44 -10.36 -9.94
N ILE A 113 9.96 -9.49 -9.07
CA ILE A 113 10.23 -8.09 -9.42
C ILE A 113 11.33 -8.03 -10.46
N THR A 114 11.01 -7.43 -11.60
CA THR A 114 11.94 -7.27 -12.73
C THR A 114 12.40 -5.82 -12.94
N SER A 115 11.74 -4.85 -12.31
CA SER A 115 12.01 -3.42 -12.40
C SER A 115 11.75 -2.72 -11.06
N VAL A 116 12.61 -1.77 -10.73
CA VAL A 116 12.48 -0.86 -9.57
C VAL A 116 12.77 0.59 -9.98
N ASP A 117 12.58 0.92 -11.26
CA ASP A 117 13.08 2.16 -11.87
C ASP A 117 12.50 3.44 -11.25
N GLU A 118 11.29 3.37 -10.69
CA GLU A 118 10.60 4.51 -10.09
C GLU A 118 10.62 4.53 -8.55
N LEU A 119 11.30 3.57 -7.91
CA LEU A 119 11.52 3.53 -6.45
C LEU A 119 12.72 4.41 -6.04
#